data_AF-A0AA36CRB6-F1
#
_entry.id   AF-A0AA36CRB6-F1
#
_cell.length_a   1.000
_cell.length_b   1.000
_cell.length_c   1.000
_cell.angle_alpha   90.00
_cell.angle_beta   90.00
_cell.angle_gamma   90.00
#
_symmetry.space_group_name_H-M   'P 1'
#
loop_
_entity.id
_entity.type
_entity.pdbx_description
1 polymer ?
#
loop_
_entity_poly.entity_id
_entity_poly.type
_entity_poly.pdbx_seq_one_letter_code
_entity_poly.pdbx_strand_id
1 'polypeptide(L)'
;MQLLWVVAMLGVVTAECPASLLQTISTCYAPYLRFFGVSAGKNLPVPSSWQVPREQMYQKDGRNAIFPVCSNTWTLADCLRKNLPVPRECYEALGLSAADASNYQTDVMSMEFQCTTGIDALYNNFDCYRSAAEHYQAQFEQCTADYGKNVRVDVCKAMNGLMDCRSSIYGKACGDQLKALTCGISRVALNLVDPTCDADGKLNKCPAPN
;
A
#
# COMPACT_ATOMS: atom_id res chain seq x y z
N MET A 1 -6.15 54.58 20.06
CA MET A 1 -5.42 53.91 18.96
C MET A 1 -4.82 52.63 19.55
N GLN A 2 -5.51 51.48 19.54
CA GLN A 2 -5.54 50.46 18.46
C GLN A 2 -4.10 50.07 18.04
N LEU A 3 -3.65 48.80 18.10
CA LEU A 3 -4.35 47.54 17.88
C LEU A 3 -3.81 46.38 18.76
N LEU A 4 -4.73 45.56 19.27
CA LEU A 4 -4.52 44.18 19.66
C LEU A 4 -4.46 43.33 18.38
N TRP A 5 -3.34 42.66 18.13
CA TRP A 5 -3.28 41.57 17.16
C TRP A 5 -3.73 40.29 17.82
N VAL A 6 -4.93 39.83 17.47
CA VAL A 6 -5.36 38.46 17.65
C VAL A 6 -4.45 37.60 16.78
N VAL A 7 -3.49 36.92 17.40
CA VAL A 7 -2.83 35.79 16.77
C VAL A 7 -3.87 34.69 16.72
N ALA A 8 -4.53 34.55 15.56
CA ALA A 8 -5.26 33.35 15.24
C ALA A 8 -4.27 32.20 15.31
N MET A 9 -4.34 31.40 16.38
CA MET A 9 -3.78 30.06 16.35
C MET A 9 -4.51 29.35 15.21
N LEU A 10 -3.85 29.21 14.07
CA LEU A 10 -4.19 28.20 13.08
C LEU A 10 -4.01 26.86 13.80
N GLY A 11 -5.09 26.40 14.42
CA GLY A 11 -5.19 25.04 14.90
C GLY A 11 -4.83 24.15 13.72
N VAL A 12 -3.79 23.33 13.89
CA VAL A 12 -3.63 22.15 13.07
C VAL A 12 -4.91 21.36 13.31
N VAL A 13 -5.85 21.43 12.38
CA VAL A 13 -6.98 20.52 12.35
C VAL A 13 -6.35 19.18 12.00
N THR A 14 -5.90 18.43 13.00
CA THR A 14 -5.77 16.98 12.84
C THR A 14 -7.15 16.53 12.43
N ALA A 15 -7.33 16.10 11.19
CA ALA A 15 -8.62 15.61 10.72
C ALA A 15 -9.02 14.46 11.64
N GLU A 16 -9.89 14.74 12.62
CA GLU A 16 -10.40 13.72 13.52
C GLU A 16 -11.16 12.71 12.65
N CYS A 17 -10.80 11.43 12.77
CA CYS A 17 -11.50 10.40 12.04
C CYS A 17 -12.94 10.29 12.56
N PRO A 18 -13.97 10.55 11.74
CA PRO A 18 -15.35 10.51 12.20
C PRO A 18 -15.70 9.11 12.73
N ALA A 19 -16.49 9.04 13.81
CA ALA A 19 -16.90 7.75 14.39
C ALA A 19 -17.60 6.83 13.37
N SER A 20 -18.34 7.40 12.41
CA SER A 20 -18.95 6.66 11.30
C SER A 20 -17.92 6.01 10.38
N LEU A 21 -16.79 6.67 10.13
CA LEU A 21 -15.70 6.12 9.33
C LEU A 21 -14.96 5.02 10.11
N LEU A 22 -14.70 5.21 11.40
CA LEU A 22 -14.13 4.16 12.26
C LEU A 22 -14.99 2.89 12.24
N GLN A 23 -16.31 3.05 12.37
CA GLN A 23 -17.24 1.93 12.30
C GLN A 23 -17.23 1.27 10.90
N THR A 24 -17.15 2.07 9.84
CA THR A 24 -17.07 1.56 8.46
C THR A 24 -15.80 0.73 8.26
N ILE A 25 -14.63 1.23 8.70
CA ILE A 25 -13.36 0.51 8.61
C ILE A 25 -13.46 -0.84 9.33
N SER A 26 -13.87 -0.85 10.60
CA SER A 26 -14.02 -2.09 11.38
C SER A 26 -14.98 -3.09 10.73
N THR A 27 -16.10 -2.60 10.17
CA THR A 27 -17.09 -3.44 9.50
C THR A 27 -16.55 -4.05 8.20
N CYS A 28 -15.83 -3.26 7.40
CA CYS A 28 -15.26 -3.71 6.13
C CYS A 28 -14.07 -4.67 6.32
N TYR A 29 -13.23 -4.43 7.33
CA TYR A 29 -12.09 -5.30 7.61
C TYR A 29 -12.47 -6.62 8.30
N ALA A 30 -13.61 -6.69 9.00
CA ALA A 30 -14.03 -7.91 9.69
C ALA A 30 -14.11 -9.16 8.78
N PRO A 31 -14.79 -9.15 7.61
CA PRO A 31 -14.78 -10.29 6.70
C PRO A 31 -13.40 -10.52 6.07
N TYR A 32 -12.68 -9.45 5.72
CA TYR A 32 -11.34 -9.53 5.13
C TYR A 32 -10.35 -10.27 6.04
N LEU A 33 -10.32 -9.90 7.33
CA LEU A 33 -9.46 -10.52 8.33
C LEU A 33 -9.88 -11.96 8.63
N ARG A 34 -11.19 -12.23 8.67
CA ARG A 34 -11.71 -13.59 8.90
C ARG A 34 -11.28 -14.57 7.82
N PHE A 35 -11.19 -14.14 6.56
CA PHE A 35 -10.68 -14.97 5.46
C PHE A 35 -9.26 -15.51 5.76
N PHE A 36 -8.43 -14.72 6.46
CA PHE A 36 -7.08 -15.11 6.89
C PHE A 36 -7.04 -15.76 8.29
N GLY A 37 -8.20 -16.10 8.87
CA GLY A 37 -8.28 -16.68 10.22
C GLY A 37 -8.05 -15.68 11.35
N VAL A 38 -8.11 -14.38 11.08
CA VAL A 38 -7.88 -13.32 12.06
C VAL A 38 -9.20 -12.72 12.52
N SER A 39 -9.37 -12.57 13.84
CA SER A 39 -10.52 -11.88 14.41
C SER A 39 -10.24 -10.38 14.55
N ALA A 40 -11.14 -9.55 14.04
CA ALA A 40 -11.17 -8.12 14.36
C ALA A 40 -11.88 -7.93 15.71
N GLY A 41 -11.15 -7.43 16.70
CA GLY A 41 -11.73 -7.03 17.99
C GLY A 41 -12.23 -5.59 17.95
N LYS A 42 -12.19 -4.91 19.10
CA LYS A 42 -12.42 -3.46 19.18
C LYS A 42 -11.35 -2.65 18.41
N ASN A 43 -10.13 -3.18 18.38
CA ASN A 43 -8.99 -2.60 17.66
C ASN A 43 -8.68 -3.45 16.44
N LEU A 44 -8.06 -2.83 15.43
CA LEU A 44 -7.48 -3.58 14.32
C LEU A 44 -6.25 -4.36 14.81
N PRO A 45 -6.03 -5.59 14.32
CA PRO A 45 -4.84 -6.35 14.65
C PRO A 45 -3.63 -5.75 13.92
N VAL A 46 -2.42 -6.05 14.38
CA VAL A 46 -1.20 -5.64 13.66
C VAL A 46 -1.15 -6.31 12.26
N PRO A 47 -0.60 -5.65 11.23
CA PRO A 47 -0.62 -6.14 9.85
C PRO A 47 -0.08 -7.55 9.67
N SER A 48 0.98 -7.91 10.40
CA SER A 48 1.60 -9.24 10.34
C SER A 48 0.63 -10.38 10.66
N SER A 49 -0.43 -10.13 11.44
CA SER A 49 -1.44 -11.12 11.79
C SER A 49 -2.17 -11.72 10.59
N TRP A 50 -2.37 -10.95 9.51
CA TRP A 50 -3.06 -11.39 8.29
C TRP A 50 -2.14 -11.42 7.07
N GLN A 51 -1.07 -10.60 7.04
CA GLN A 51 -0.07 -10.64 5.98
C GLN A 51 0.69 -11.97 5.95
N VAL A 52 1.03 -12.52 7.12
CA VAL A 52 1.72 -13.82 7.21
C VAL A 52 0.82 -14.97 6.74
N PRO A 53 -0.44 -15.12 7.19
CA PRO A 53 -1.35 -16.11 6.63
C PRO A 53 -1.58 -15.95 5.12
N ARG A 54 -1.69 -14.71 4.61
CA ARG A 54 -1.80 -14.46 3.17
C ARG A 54 -0.59 -14.99 2.40
N GLU A 55 0.61 -14.72 2.89
CA GLU A 55 1.84 -15.25 2.31
C GLU A 55 1.89 -16.78 2.38
N GLN A 56 1.49 -17.38 3.50
CA GLN A 56 1.39 -18.83 3.63
C GLN A 56 0.39 -19.45 2.64
N MET A 57 -0.71 -18.77 2.33
CA MET A 57 -1.64 -19.20 1.27
C MET A 57 -0.97 -19.21 -0.10
N TYR A 58 -0.20 -18.17 -0.43
CA TYR A 58 0.59 -18.13 -1.67
C TYR A 58 1.64 -19.25 -1.73
N GLN A 59 2.31 -19.55 -0.62
CA GLN A 59 3.30 -20.63 -0.54
C GLN A 59 2.66 -22.01 -0.70
N LYS A 60 1.48 -22.22 -0.10
CA LYS A 60 0.78 -23.50 -0.10
C LYS A 60 0.06 -23.79 -1.41
N ASP A 61 -0.73 -22.82 -1.89
CA ASP A 61 -1.66 -23.01 -3.00
C ASP A 61 -1.12 -22.42 -4.33
N GLY A 62 0.03 -21.75 -4.28
CA GLY A 62 0.68 -21.15 -5.43
C GLY A 62 -0.21 -20.12 -6.13
N ARG A 63 -0.17 -20.10 -7.46
CA ARG A 63 -1.01 -19.20 -8.27
C ARG A 63 -2.52 -19.38 -8.04
N ASN A 64 -2.96 -20.52 -7.51
CA ASN A 64 -4.38 -20.76 -7.24
C ASN A 64 -4.90 -19.89 -6.08
N ALA A 65 -4.03 -19.36 -5.21
CA ALA A 65 -4.40 -18.41 -4.17
C ALA A 65 -4.69 -16.99 -4.69
N ILE A 66 -4.23 -16.63 -5.90
CA ILE A 66 -4.35 -15.26 -6.44
C ILE A 66 -5.82 -14.83 -6.52
N PHE A 67 -6.67 -15.61 -7.18
CA PHE A 67 -8.08 -15.23 -7.34
C PHE A 67 -8.86 -15.17 -6.02
N PRO A 68 -8.76 -16.15 -5.10
CA PRO A 68 -9.37 -16.05 -3.77
C PRO A 68 -8.90 -14.83 -2.96
N VAL A 69 -7.59 -14.57 -2.92
CA VAL A 69 -7.05 -13.41 -2.20
C VAL A 69 -7.54 -12.11 -2.85
N CYS A 70 -7.50 -12.03 -4.18
CA CYS A 70 -7.97 -10.86 -4.89
C CYS A 70 -9.47 -10.63 -4.74
N SER A 71 -10.29 -11.67 -4.73
CA SER A 71 -11.73 -11.56 -4.46
C SER A 71 -12.01 -11.02 -3.05
N ASN A 72 -11.25 -11.48 -2.05
CA ASN A 72 -11.35 -10.96 -0.68
C ASN A 72 -10.90 -9.49 -0.58
N THR A 73 -9.79 -9.13 -1.22
CA THR A 73 -9.33 -7.73 -1.33
C THR A 73 -10.36 -6.85 -2.02
N TRP A 74 -10.99 -7.33 -3.10
CA TRP A 74 -12.01 -6.57 -3.81
C TRP A 74 -13.23 -6.29 -2.95
N THR A 75 -13.65 -7.27 -2.15
CA THR A 75 -14.76 -7.10 -1.20
C THR A 75 -14.42 -6.02 -0.17
N LEU A 76 -13.18 -5.99 0.32
CA LEU A 76 -12.70 -4.94 1.22
C LEU A 76 -12.70 -3.56 0.54
N ALA A 77 -12.08 -3.46 -0.64
CA ALA A 77 -11.97 -2.21 -1.39
C ALA A 77 -13.34 -1.65 -1.79
N ASP A 78 -14.27 -2.51 -2.22
CA ASP A 78 -15.65 -2.15 -2.52
C ASP A 78 -16.38 -1.60 -1.30
N CYS A 79 -16.26 -2.27 -0.15
CA CYS A 79 -16.85 -1.82 1.11
C CYS A 79 -16.30 -0.45 1.54
N LEU A 80 -15.00 -0.21 1.32
CA LEU A 80 -14.34 1.06 1.64
C LEU A 80 -14.46 2.12 0.54
N ARG A 81 -15.01 1.82 -0.65
CA ARG A 81 -14.85 2.61 -1.89
C ARG A 81 -15.11 4.10 -1.73
N LYS A 82 -16.14 4.48 -0.97
CA LYS A 82 -16.51 5.90 -0.74
C LYS A 82 -15.53 6.66 0.15
N ASN A 83 -14.64 5.95 0.84
CA ASN A 83 -13.70 6.47 1.82
C ASN A 83 -12.24 6.19 1.41
N LEU A 84 -11.98 5.61 0.23
CA LEU A 84 -10.62 5.41 -0.26
C LEU A 84 -10.07 6.71 -0.89
N PRO A 85 -8.79 7.07 -0.64
CA PRO A 85 -7.91 6.45 0.35
C PRO A 85 -8.34 6.79 1.79
N VAL A 86 -8.38 5.79 2.67
CA VAL A 86 -8.69 6.01 4.09
C VAL A 86 -7.52 6.77 4.73
N PRO A 87 -7.77 7.88 5.46
CA PRO A 87 -6.71 8.60 6.16
C PRO A 87 -5.97 7.71 7.17
N ARG A 88 -4.65 7.88 7.27
CA ARG A 88 -3.79 7.11 8.19
C ARG A 88 -4.24 7.26 9.64
N GLU A 89 -4.64 8.47 10.02
CA GLU A 89 -5.08 8.84 11.37
C GLU A 89 -6.33 8.04 11.80
N CYS A 90 -7.16 7.58 10.85
CA CYS A 90 -8.28 6.69 11.13
C CYS A 90 -7.83 5.29 11.58
N TYR A 91 -6.77 4.78 11.00
CA TYR A 91 -6.19 3.51 11.41
C TYR A 91 -5.49 3.63 12.77
N GLU A 92 -4.81 4.75 13.04
CA GLU A 92 -4.23 5.04 14.35
C GLU A 92 -5.31 5.13 15.45
N ALA A 93 -6.45 5.76 15.16
CA ALA A 93 -7.61 5.82 16.05
C ALA A 93 -8.24 4.44 16.35
N LEU A 94 -7.94 3.42 15.55
CA LEU A 94 -8.32 2.01 15.79
C LEU A 94 -7.23 1.22 16.54
N GLY A 95 -6.28 1.91 17.15
CA GLY A 95 -5.27 1.34 18.06
C GLY A 95 -3.98 0.89 17.39
N LEU A 96 -3.75 1.28 16.14
CA LEU A 96 -2.51 0.95 15.41
C LEU A 96 -1.41 2.00 15.64
N SER A 97 -0.15 1.55 15.57
CA SER A 97 0.98 2.46 15.48
C SER A 97 0.96 3.22 14.14
N ALA A 98 1.68 4.34 14.04
CA ALA A 98 1.81 5.08 12.78
C ALA A 98 2.34 4.21 11.63
N ALA A 99 3.29 3.32 11.91
CA ALA A 99 3.85 2.39 10.92
C ALA A 99 2.82 1.35 10.48
N ASP A 100 2.07 0.77 11.43
CA ASP A 100 1.03 -0.20 11.12
C ASP A 100 -0.15 0.44 10.38
N ALA A 101 -0.53 1.68 10.75
CA ALA A 101 -1.54 2.45 10.06
C ALA A 101 -1.16 2.73 8.59
N SER A 102 0.10 3.10 8.33
CA SER A 102 0.63 3.23 6.98
C SER A 102 0.62 1.90 6.21
N ASN A 103 0.90 0.78 6.87
CA ASN A 103 0.81 -0.55 6.24
C ASN A 103 -0.64 -0.89 5.84
N TYR A 104 -1.63 -0.59 6.68
CA TYR A 104 -3.05 -0.77 6.34
C TYR A 104 -3.47 0.08 5.14
N GLN A 105 -3.07 1.37 5.14
CA GLN A 105 -3.39 2.30 4.08
C GLN A 105 -2.77 1.89 2.74
N THR A 106 -1.49 1.52 2.76
CA THR A 106 -0.77 1.14 1.54
C THR A 106 -1.19 -0.22 1.02
N ASP A 107 -1.39 -1.23 1.88
CA ASP A 107 -1.74 -2.57 1.44
C ASP A 107 -3.06 -2.63 0.68
N VAL A 108 -4.13 -1.99 1.19
CA VAL A 108 -5.45 -2.06 0.51
C VAL A 108 -5.38 -1.47 -0.90
N MET A 109 -4.68 -0.35 -1.08
CA MET A 109 -4.55 0.33 -2.36
C MET A 109 -3.61 -0.41 -3.32
N SER A 110 -2.47 -0.91 -2.81
CA SER A 110 -1.53 -1.72 -3.59
C SER A 110 -2.15 -3.04 -4.04
N MET A 111 -2.89 -3.71 -3.16
CA MET A 111 -3.60 -4.94 -3.48
C MET A 111 -4.77 -4.70 -4.41
N GLU A 112 -5.51 -3.59 -4.28
CA GLU A 112 -6.53 -3.21 -5.26
C GLU A 112 -5.93 -3.05 -6.65
N PHE A 113 -4.81 -2.34 -6.80
CA PHE A 113 -4.12 -2.21 -8.08
C PHE A 113 -3.67 -3.57 -8.62
N GLN A 114 -3.02 -4.38 -7.79
CA GLN A 114 -2.55 -5.72 -8.16
C GLN A 114 -3.70 -6.62 -8.61
N CYS A 115 -4.85 -6.57 -7.94
CA CYS A 115 -5.98 -7.45 -8.20
C CYS A 115 -6.94 -6.96 -9.29
N THR A 116 -6.82 -5.71 -9.73
CA THR A 116 -7.60 -5.15 -10.85
C THR A 116 -6.76 -5.07 -12.10
N THR A 117 -5.75 -4.21 -12.07
CA THR A 117 -4.93 -3.86 -13.22
C THR A 117 -3.86 -4.91 -13.43
N GLY A 118 -3.32 -5.46 -12.34
CA GLY A 118 -2.14 -6.32 -12.35
C GLY A 118 -2.38 -7.83 -12.39
N ILE A 119 -3.63 -8.28 -12.37
CA ILE A 119 -3.94 -9.66 -11.99
C ILE A 119 -3.42 -10.67 -13.01
N ASP A 120 -3.50 -10.36 -14.31
CA ASP A 120 -3.00 -11.23 -15.37
C ASP A 120 -1.48 -11.31 -15.37
N ALA A 121 -0.80 -10.16 -15.20
CA ALA A 121 0.66 -10.12 -15.09
C ALA A 121 1.15 -10.93 -13.88
N LEU A 122 0.47 -10.81 -12.73
CA LEU A 122 0.80 -11.60 -11.54
C LEU A 122 0.52 -13.09 -11.77
N TYR A 123 -0.65 -13.45 -12.30
CA TYR A 123 -1.05 -14.84 -12.49
C TYR A 123 -0.11 -15.58 -13.45
N ASN A 124 0.20 -14.97 -14.59
CA ASN A 124 1.04 -15.56 -15.62
C ASN A 124 2.52 -15.68 -15.20
N ASN A 125 2.97 -14.85 -14.26
CA ASN A 125 4.37 -14.79 -13.84
C ASN A 125 4.57 -15.13 -12.36
N PHE A 126 3.59 -15.74 -11.69
CA PHE A 126 3.56 -15.91 -10.24
C PHE A 126 4.81 -16.61 -9.68
N ASP A 127 5.24 -17.71 -10.32
CA ASP A 127 6.40 -18.47 -9.86
C ASP A 127 7.70 -17.65 -9.96
N CYS A 128 7.84 -16.86 -11.03
CA CYS A 128 8.97 -15.94 -11.17
C CYS A 128 8.89 -14.79 -10.16
N TYR A 129 7.70 -14.20 -9.97
CA TYR A 129 7.47 -13.14 -9.00
C TYR A 129 7.92 -13.56 -7.60
N ARG A 130 7.47 -14.73 -7.13
CA ARG A 130 7.84 -15.27 -5.81
C ARG A 130 9.34 -15.55 -5.72
N SER A 131 9.90 -16.26 -6.71
CA SER A 131 11.34 -16.57 -6.71
C SER A 131 12.21 -15.32 -6.77
N ALA A 132 11.78 -14.27 -7.45
CA ALA A 132 12.53 -13.02 -7.54
C ALA A 132 12.52 -12.27 -6.20
N ALA A 133 11.40 -12.26 -5.47
CA ALA A 133 11.33 -11.66 -4.14
C ALA A 133 12.35 -12.29 -3.17
N GLU A 134 12.48 -13.62 -3.20
CA GLU A 134 13.44 -14.38 -2.39
C GLU A 134 14.89 -14.16 -2.86
N HIS A 135 15.15 -14.29 -4.17
CA HIS A 135 16.50 -14.26 -4.71
C HIS A 135 17.14 -12.85 -4.68
N TYR A 136 16.33 -11.80 -4.86
CA TYR A 136 16.80 -10.42 -4.97
C TYR A 136 16.57 -9.60 -3.69
N GLN A 137 16.35 -10.24 -2.53
CA GLN A 137 16.07 -9.57 -1.25
C GLN A 137 17.09 -8.47 -0.93
N ALA A 138 18.38 -8.75 -1.08
CA ALA A 138 19.44 -7.78 -0.81
C ALA A 138 19.35 -6.53 -1.71
N GLN A 139 18.96 -6.68 -2.98
CA GLN A 139 18.76 -5.51 -3.84
C GLN A 139 17.51 -4.72 -3.44
N PHE A 140 16.42 -5.37 -3.01
CA PHE A 140 15.24 -4.67 -2.48
C PHE A 140 15.56 -3.87 -1.22
N GLU A 141 16.38 -4.43 -0.33
CA GLU A 141 16.89 -3.74 0.86
C GLU A 141 17.75 -2.54 0.45
N GLN A 142 18.63 -2.70 -0.54
CA GLN A 142 19.44 -1.61 -1.08
C GLN A 142 18.58 -0.49 -1.68
N CYS A 143 17.56 -0.81 -2.49
CA CYS A 143 16.62 0.19 -3.02
C CYS A 143 15.98 1.01 -1.89
N THR A 144 15.60 0.35 -0.80
CA THR A 144 14.94 0.97 0.36
C THR A 144 15.92 1.83 1.17
N ALA A 145 17.17 1.37 1.33
CA ALA A 145 18.23 2.15 1.98
C ALA A 145 18.55 3.43 1.19
N ASP A 146 18.61 3.34 -0.14
CA ASP A 146 18.88 4.50 -0.99
C ASP A 146 17.72 5.48 -1.02
N TYR A 147 16.47 5.01 -0.96
CA TYR A 147 15.31 5.87 -0.71
C TYR A 147 15.47 6.65 0.60
N GLY A 148 15.77 5.96 1.72
CA GLY A 148 15.91 6.60 3.03
C GLY A 148 17.03 7.66 3.09
N LYS A 149 18.10 7.50 2.32
CA LYS A 149 19.16 8.52 2.19
C LYS A 149 18.70 9.73 1.40
N ASN A 150 17.99 9.52 0.29
CA ASN A 150 17.69 10.57 -0.68
C ASN A 150 16.40 11.33 -0.39
N VAL A 151 15.46 10.76 0.37
CA VAL A 151 14.15 11.37 0.65
C VAL A 151 14.26 12.71 1.37
N ARG A 152 15.34 12.93 2.15
CA ARG A 152 15.62 14.19 2.85
C ARG A 152 16.18 15.28 1.94
N VAL A 153 16.64 14.93 0.74
CA VAL A 153 17.25 15.85 -0.23
C VAL A 153 16.23 16.24 -1.29
N ASP A 154 15.57 15.25 -1.89
CA ASP A 154 14.53 15.43 -2.90
C ASP A 154 13.58 14.24 -2.83
N VAL A 155 12.40 14.48 -2.25
CA VAL A 155 11.38 13.44 -2.03
C VAL A 155 10.92 12.80 -3.34
N CYS A 156 10.64 13.59 -4.38
CA CYS A 156 10.11 13.08 -5.64
C CYS A 156 11.17 12.27 -6.40
N LYS A 157 12.43 12.74 -6.40
CA LYS A 157 13.54 11.99 -6.99
C LYS A 157 13.80 10.68 -6.23
N ALA A 158 13.71 10.69 -4.90
CA ALA A 158 13.87 9.48 -4.09
C ALA A 158 12.75 8.46 -4.38
N MET A 159 11.50 8.92 -4.49
CA MET A 159 10.34 8.09 -4.85
C MET A 159 10.53 7.44 -6.23
N ASN A 160 10.92 8.22 -7.23
CA ASN A 160 11.25 7.69 -8.57
C ASN A 160 12.37 6.66 -8.50
N GLY A 161 13.45 6.96 -7.77
CA GLY A 161 14.57 6.04 -7.58
C GLY A 161 14.14 4.70 -6.96
N LEU A 162 13.28 4.73 -5.93
CA LEU A 162 12.75 3.51 -5.31
C LEU A 162 11.92 2.68 -6.31
N MET A 163 11.00 3.35 -7.01
CA MET A 163 10.10 2.72 -7.97
C MET A 163 10.86 2.10 -9.15
N ASP A 164 11.81 2.84 -9.73
CA ASP A 164 12.64 2.37 -10.85
C ASP A 164 13.55 1.21 -10.41
N CYS A 165 14.11 1.28 -9.19
CA CYS A 165 14.95 0.23 -8.64
C CYS A 165 14.16 -1.08 -8.47
N ARG A 166 13.01 -1.03 -7.79
CA ARG A 166 12.16 -2.21 -7.55
C ARG A 166 11.61 -2.80 -8.84
N SER A 167 11.08 -1.97 -9.74
CA SER A 167 10.54 -2.44 -11.02
C SER A 167 11.62 -3.02 -11.93
N SER A 168 12.83 -2.46 -11.91
CA SER A 168 13.95 -3.00 -12.71
C SER A 168 14.42 -4.37 -12.23
N ILE A 169 14.35 -4.67 -10.93
CA ILE A 169 14.66 -6.01 -10.41
C ILE A 169 13.69 -7.03 -11.01
N TYR A 170 12.38 -6.80 -10.88
CA TYR A 170 11.37 -7.69 -11.46
C TYR A 170 11.40 -7.73 -12.98
N GLY A 171 11.69 -6.60 -13.64
CA GLY A 171 11.83 -6.56 -15.09
C GLY A 171 12.98 -7.41 -15.62
N LYS A 172 14.13 -7.38 -14.93
CA LYS A 172 15.28 -8.22 -15.30
C LYS A 172 15.04 -9.69 -15.01
N ALA A 173 14.38 -10.00 -13.89
CA ALA A 173 14.13 -11.38 -13.47
C ALA A 173 13.01 -12.04 -14.27
N CYS A 174 11.94 -11.30 -14.56
CA CYS A 174 10.66 -11.86 -15.01
C CYS A 174 10.01 -11.15 -16.19
N GLY A 175 10.65 -10.13 -16.78
CA GLY A 175 10.16 -9.45 -17.97
C GLY A 175 9.25 -8.25 -17.70
N ASP A 176 8.82 -7.62 -18.79
CA ASP A 176 8.22 -6.28 -18.77
C ASP A 176 6.85 -6.22 -18.08
N GLN A 177 6.08 -7.31 -18.07
CA GLN A 177 4.79 -7.35 -17.36
C GLN A 177 4.97 -7.16 -15.86
N LEU A 178 5.94 -7.85 -15.25
CA LEU A 178 6.21 -7.68 -13.82
C LEU A 178 6.97 -6.38 -13.51
N LYS A 179 7.77 -5.86 -14.45
CA LYS A 179 8.28 -4.49 -14.35
C LYS A 179 7.14 -3.47 -14.23
N ALA A 180 6.16 -3.56 -15.13
CA ALA A 180 5.00 -2.69 -15.16
C ALA A 180 4.15 -2.81 -13.88
N LEU A 181 3.88 -4.06 -13.46
CA LEU A 181 3.13 -4.34 -12.23
C LEU A 181 3.80 -3.72 -11.00
N THR A 182 5.09 -4.00 -10.79
CA THR A 182 5.81 -3.48 -9.62
C THR A 182 5.96 -1.96 -9.65
N CYS A 183 6.14 -1.37 -10.83
CA CYS A 183 6.10 0.08 -10.98
C CYS A 183 4.75 0.63 -10.49
N GLY A 184 3.64 0.08 -11.01
CA GLY A 184 2.29 0.54 -10.67
C GLY A 184 1.97 0.40 -9.18
N ILE A 185 2.29 -0.76 -8.57
CA ILE A 185 2.14 -0.98 -7.12
C ILE A 185 2.94 0.05 -6.32
N SER A 186 4.19 0.28 -6.71
CA SER A 186 5.07 1.24 -6.02
C SER A 186 4.55 2.67 -6.17
N ARG A 187 4.09 3.06 -7.37
CA ARG A 187 3.51 4.38 -7.62
C ARG A 187 2.28 4.62 -6.75
N VAL A 188 1.36 3.65 -6.66
CA VAL A 188 0.18 3.74 -5.81
C VAL A 188 0.57 3.91 -4.34
N ALA A 189 1.47 3.08 -3.81
CA ALA A 189 1.90 3.17 -2.42
C ALA A 189 2.60 4.49 -2.10
N LEU A 190 3.50 4.94 -2.98
CA LEU A 190 4.25 6.17 -2.83
C LEU A 190 3.35 7.42 -2.90
N ASN A 191 2.35 7.42 -3.80
CA ASN A 191 1.41 8.52 -3.93
C ASN A 191 0.51 8.71 -2.69
N LEU A 192 0.32 7.66 -1.87
CA LEU A 192 -0.39 7.77 -0.59
C LEU A 192 0.46 8.44 0.49
N VAL A 193 1.78 8.27 0.43
CA VAL A 193 2.72 8.86 1.39
C VAL A 193 2.90 10.34 1.11
N ASP A 194 3.13 10.70 -0.16
CA ASP A 194 3.26 12.10 -0.59
C ASP A 194 2.61 12.30 -1.97
N PRO A 195 1.37 12.80 -2.03
CA PRO A 195 0.68 13.02 -3.30
C PRO A 195 1.22 14.24 -4.06
N THR A 196 2.05 15.09 -3.44
CA THR A 196 2.56 16.32 -4.05
C THR A 196 3.39 16.02 -5.29
N CYS A 197 4.21 14.96 -5.25
CA CYS A 197 5.06 14.59 -6.38
C CYS A 197 4.27 14.18 -7.61
N ASP A 198 3.10 13.55 -7.45
CA ASP A 198 2.25 13.20 -8.58
C ASP A 198 1.43 14.41 -9.04
N ALA A 199 0.90 15.21 -8.12
CA ALA A 199 0.17 16.43 -8.43
C ALA A 199 1.03 17.43 -9.23
N ASP A 200 2.33 17.51 -8.93
CA ASP A 200 3.31 18.32 -9.64
C ASP A 200 3.80 17.69 -10.96
N GLY A 201 3.38 16.47 -11.30
CA GLY A 201 3.83 15.75 -12.48
C GLY A 201 5.29 15.29 -12.44
N LYS A 202 5.88 15.17 -11.25
CA LYS A 202 7.28 14.77 -11.03
C LYS A 202 7.47 13.27 -10.87
N LEU A 203 6.39 12.53 -10.60
CA LEU A 203 6.41 11.07 -10.46
C LEU A 203 6.42 10.39 -11.84
N ASN A 204 7.39 9.51 -12.07
CA ASN A 204 7.51 8.76 -13.32
C ASN A 204 6.23 7.95 -13.61
N LYS A 205 5.81 7.94 -14.88
CA LYS A 205 4.66 7.14 -15.31
C LYS A 205 5.04 5.65 -15.37
N CYS A 206 4.11 4.80 -14.94
CA CYS A 206 4.27 3.36 -15.08
C CYS A 206 3.52 2.86 -16.32
N PRO A 207 4.11 1.96 -17.12
CA PRO A 207 3.38 1.28 -18.18
C PRO A 207 2.27 0.41 -17.57
N ALA A 208 1.23 0.13 -18.37
CA ALA A 208 0.18 -0.79 -17.98
C ALA A 208 0.70 -2.25 -18.04
N PRO A 209 0.41 -3.10 -17.05
CA PRO A 209 0.90 -4.47 -16.97
C PRO A 209 0.07 -5.43 -17.83
N ASN A 210 0.05 -5.19 -19.15
CA ASN A 210 -0.74 -5.92 -20.15
C ASN A 210 0.03 -7.10 -20.75
#